data_AF-A0A2N0PTL1-F1
#
_entry.id   AF-A0A2N0PTL1-F1
#
_cell.length_a   1.000
_cell.length_b   1.000
_cell.length_c   1.000
_cell.angle_alpha   90.00
_cell.angle_beta   90.00
_cell.angle_gamma   90.00
#
_symmetry.space_group_name_H-M   'P 1'
#
loop_
_entity.id
_entity.type
_entity.pdbx_description
1 polymer ?
#
loop_
_entity_poly.entity_id
_entity_poly.type
_entity_poly.pdbx_seq_one_letter_code
_entity_poly.pdbx_strand_id
1 'polypeptide(L)'
;MGTRVVVAIGKLIKETISTRWHGLKFFEHVLLVISIPTEFDDRAKDTMRKCLYNAGLTNSKESNKIEFTTEPEAAAIYCMRNLEEQNKQNKQNKRLVPVNSSFMVVDCGGGTVDLTTRKLLRDNKLSEITERTGDFCGGSYVDREFIKFLSRKLGRATINLLTENNYGQLQYMIQQFCSKLKFHFTGNPVGFEPFEFDIEEICHILKQYCNDEIKEKMEDDDWIIYIEFEDLKSMFDPAIGKIIRLIRGQLSSSNEVCNAIFLVGGFSESKYLQMRVKEEFGPPIIVPRQPIAAVVRGACDYGLKMSTIVDRTLKYTYGIKVARYRRAGDPKSQIVPEAQYLTYEFDRLVTRGTKVGVDEKFSDTYIPPDPKQKSISFPIYTTTELNAKFCNEPGMRYHGELQIKLPDVHLGKSRKIEFSLIFGKLELVAKARNVNTGKSYETIFELDF
;
A
#
# COMPACT_ATOMS: atom_id res chain seq x y z
N MET A 1 15.69 -12.33 3.29
CA MET A 1 16.14 -10.95 3.58
C MET A 1 15.14 -10.18 4.43
N GLY A 2 13.83 -10.19 4.11
CA GLY A 2 12.79 -9.43 4.83
C GLY A 2 12.70 -9.67 6.35
N THR A 3 12.74 -10.93 6.83
CA THR A 3 12.60 -11.24 8.27
C THR A 3 13.72 -10.62 9.13
N ARG A 4 14.95 -10.51 8.61
CA ARG A 4 16.07 -9.92 9.36
C ARG A 4 15.88 -8.41 9.59
N VAL A 5 15.31 -7.71 8.61
CA VAL A 5 15.01 -6.28 8.71
C VAL A 5 13.90 -6.04 9.74
N VAL A 6 12.81 -6.81 9.68
CA VAL A 6 11.70 -6.68 10.64
C VAL A 6 12.16 -6.98 12.07
N VAL A 7 13.03 -7.97 12.28
CA VAL A 7 13.63 -8.28 13.59
C VAL A 7 14.43 -7.09 14.12
N ALA A 8 15.31 -6.50 13.30
CA ALA A 8 16.13 -5.36 13.70
C ALA A 8 15.28 -4.12 14.04
N ILE A 9 14.29 -3.81 13.18
CA ILE A 9 13.33 -2.74 13.43
C ILE A 9 12.52 -3.02 14.70
N GLY A 10 12.09 -4.27 14.90
CA GLY A 10 11.30 -4.65 16.06
C GLY A 10 12.04 -4.47 17.38
N LYS A 11 13.35 -4.76 17.40
CA LYS A 11 14.23 -4.47 18.54
C LYS A 11 14.25 -2.97 18.84
N LEU A 12 14.48 -2.14 17.83
CA LEU A 12 14.51 -0.68 17.97
C LEU A 12 13.16 -0.12 18.45
N ILE A 13 12.03 -0.62 17.94
CA ILE A 13 10.69 -0.21 18.36
C ILE A 13 10.51 -0.47 19.86
N LYS A 14 10.84 -1.68 20.32
CA LYS A 14 10.69 -2.06 21.73
C LYS A 14 11.57 -1.23 22.64
N GLU A 15 12.85 -1.06 22.28
CA GLU A 15 13.81 -0.24 23.02
C GLU A 15 13.34 1.22 23.10
N THR A 16 12.85 1.78 21.99
CA THR A 16 12.35 3.15 21.94
C THR A 16 11.13 3.33 22.84
N ILE A 17 10.18 2.37 22.82
CA ILE A 17 8.96 2.44 23.62
C ILE A 17 9.28 2.27 25.11
N SER A 18 10.09 1.29 25.49
CA SER A 18 10.43 1.05 26.90
C SER A 18 11.22 2.21 27.52
N THR A 19 12.05 2.89 26.72
CA THR A 19 12.82 4.07 27.16
C THR A 19 11.93 5.29 27.34
N ARG A 20 10.90 5.47 26.50
CA ARG A 20 10.02 6.65 26.55
C ARG A 20 8.82 6.49 27.49
N TRP A 21 8.35 5.27 27.72
CA TRP A 21 7.18 4.97 28.54
C TRP A 21 7.48 3.86 29.55
N HIS A 22 7.94 4.25 30.74
CA HIS A 22 8.22 3.32 31.84
C HIS A 22 6.96 2.58 32.31
N GLY A 23 7.10 1.28 32.61
CA GLY A 23 6.00 0.43 33.08
C GLY A 23 5.02 -0.03 32.00
N LEU A 24 5.24 0.34 30.73
CA LEU A 24 4.39 -0.06 29.62
C LEU A 24 4.62 -1.54 29.27
N LYS A 25 3.55 -2.34 29.39
CA LYS A 25 3.55 -3.74 28.98
C LYS A 25 3.26 -3.86 27.49
N PHE A 26 4.29 -4.14 26.70
CA PHE A 26 4.24 -4.06 25.24
C PHE A 26 3.04 -4.82 24.64
N PHE A 27 2.89 -6.11 24.94
CA PHE A 27 1.82 -6.94 24.36
C PHE A 27 0.40 -6.65 24.91
N GLU A 28 0.28 -5.95 26.02
CA GLU A 28 -1.03 -5.61 26.61
C GLU A 28 -1.49 -4.21 26.15
N HIS A 29 -0.57 -3.24 26.11
CA HIS A 29 -0.89 -1.82 25.96
C HIS A 29 -0.61 -1.25 24.56
N VAL A 30 0.20 -1.93 23.72
CA VAL A 30 0.56 -1.42 22.39
C VAL A 30 -0.32 -2.06 21.32
N LEU A 31 -0.91 -1.22 20.47
CA LEU A 31 -1.47 -1.61 19.18
C LEU A 31 -0.46 -1.20 18.11
N LEU A 32 -0.01 -2.15 17.29
CA LEU A 32 0.82 -1.87 16.13
C LEU A 32 -0.06 -1.72 14.90
N VAL A 33 -0.04 -0.53 14.31
CA VAL A 33 -0.66 -0.29 13.00
C VAL A 33 0.41 -0.38 11.93
N ILE A 34 0.26 -1.35 11.03
CA ILE A 34 1.21 -1.59 9.95
C ILE A 34 0.61 -1.10 8.64
N SER A 35 1.26 -0.11 8.03
CA SER A 35 0.94 0.32 6.67
C SER A 35 1.48 -0.71 5.68
N ILE A 36 0.65 -1.11 4.73
CA ILE A 36 1.00 -2.07 3.68
C ILE A 36 0.69 -1.51 2.29
N PRO A 37 1.38 -1.98 1.23
CA PRO A 37 1.00 -1.69 -0.14
C PRO A 37 -0.44 -2.11 -0.41
N THR A 38 -1.09 -1.42 -1.35
CA THR A 38 -2.50 -1.67 -1.65
C THR A 38 -2.70 -3.04 -2.32
N GLU A 39 -1.69 -3.52 -3.03
CA GLU A 39 -1.66 -4.76 -3.79
C GLU A 39 -1.48 -5.99 -2.91
N PHE A 40 -1.18 -5.81 -1.62
CA PHE A 40 -1.08 -6.92 -0.68
C PHE A 40 -2.41 -7.67 -0.60
N ASP A 41 -2.39 -8.88 -1.14
CA ASP A 41 -3.45 -9.85 -0.93
C ASP A 41 -3.40 -10.38 0.51
N ASP A 42 -4.40 -11.18 0.89
CA ASP A 42 -4.48 -11.73 2.24
C ASP A 42 -3.31 -12.67 2.56
N ARG A 43 -2.65 -13.24 1.53
CA ARG A 43 -1.39 -14.00 1.67
C ARG A 43 -0.22 -13.15 2.10
N ALA A 44 -0.05 -12.00 1.47
CA ALA A 44 0.99 -11.06 1.85
C ALA A 44 0.75 -10.53 3.29
N LYS A 45 -0.51 -10.29 3.68
CA LYS A 45 -0.88 -9.88 5.05
C LYS A 45 -0.59 -10.98 6.08
N ASP A 46 -0.97 -12.23 5.80
CA ASP A 46 -0.66 -13.37 6.68
C ASP A 46 0.85 -13.57 6.85
N THR A 47 1.60 -13.45 5.74
CA THR A 47 3.06 -13.48 5.76
C THR A 47 3.63 -12.37 6.64
N MET A 48 3.07 -11.16 6.55
CA MET A 48 3.46 -10.03 7.40
C MET A 48 3.18 -10.32 8.88
N ARG A 49 2.01 -10.88 9.23
CA ARG A 49 1.73 -11.33 10.61
C ARG A 49 2.78 -12.32 11.12
N LYS A 50 3.15 -13.30 10.30
CA LYS A 50 4.21 -14.27 10.62
C LYS A 50 5.56 -13.58 10.82
N CYS A 51 5.90 -12.59 9.99
CA CYS A 51 7.12 -11.80 10.16
C CYS A 51 7.13 -11.01 11.48
N LEU A 52 6.01 -10.37 11.84
CA LEU A 52 5.86 -9.62 13.09
C LEU A 52 5.98 -10.52 14.31
N TYR A 53 5.33 -11.69 14.28
CA TYR A 53 5.44 -12.70 15.33
C TYR A 53 6.88 -13.21 15.49
N ASN A 54 7.54 -13.58 14.38
CA ASN A 54 8.93 -14.05 14.40
C ASN A 54 9.91 -12.96 14.85
N ALA A 55 9.58 -11.68 14.64
CA ALA A 55 10.32 -10.55 15.17
C ALA A 55 10.04 -10.25 16.66
N GLY A 56 9.16 -11.05 17.29
CA GLY A 56 8.72 -10.88 18.67
C GLY A 56 7.85 -9.64 18.89
N LEU A 57 7.31 -9.03 17.83
CA LEU A 57 6.44 -7.85 17.95
C LEU A 57 5.00 -8.22 18.36
N THR A 58 4.67 -9.50 18.37
CA THR A 58 3.42 -10.04 18.92
C THR A 58 3.69 -11.29 19.75
N ASN A 59 2.73 -11.64 20.62
CA ASN A 59 2.75 -12.87 21.41
C ASN A 59 2.19 -14.09 20.66
N SER A 60 1.39 -13.86 19.61
CA SER A 60 0.91 -14.87 18.66
C SER A 60 0.83 -14.27 17.26
N LYS A 61 0.75 -15.12 16.23
CA LYS A 61 0.55 -14.68 14.84
C LYS A 61 -0.84 -14.03 14.66
N GLU A 62 -1.84 -14.55 15.38
CA GLU A 62 -3.24 -14.14 15.36
C GLU A 62 -3.55 -13.00 16.35
N SER A 63 -2.51 -12.31 16.85
CA SER A 63 -2.68 -11.27 17.85
C SER A 63 -3.61 -10.15 17.37
N ASN A 64 -4.58 -9.80 18.22
CA ASN A 64 -5.49 -8.68 18.01
C ASN A 64 -4.84 -7.31 18.27
N LYS A 65 -3.53 -7.29 18.57
CA LYS A 65 -2.70 -6.08 18.72
C LYS A 65 -1.97 -5.68 17.43
N ILE A 66 -2.35 -6.28 16.30
CA ILE A 66 -1.95 -5.87 14.96
C ILE A 66 -3.18 -5.42 14.20
N GLU A 67 -3.10 -4.23 13.60
CA GLU A 67 -4.07 -3.73 12.65
C GLU A 67 -3.33 -3.30 11.38
N PHE A 68 -3.93 -3.54 10.22
CA PHE A 68 -3.39 -3.10 8.95
C PHE A 68 -4.12 -1.85 8.44
N THR A 69 -3.37 -0.97 7.79
CA THR A 69 -3.91 0.10 6.95
C THR A 69 -3.15 0.11 5.62
N THR A 70 -3.73 0.65 4.55
CA THR A 70 -2.92 0.85 3.33
C THR A 70 -2.09 2.12 3.46
N GLU A 71 -0.92 2.15 2.83
CA GLU A 71 -0.06 3.34 2.74
C GLU A 71 -0.83 4.59 2.26
N PRO A 72 -1.59 4.55 1.14
CA PRO A 72 -2.38 5.70 0.70
C PRO A 72 -3.54 6.07 1.64
N GLU A 73 -4.15 5.11 2.37
CA GLU A 73 -5.15 5.44 3.40
C GLU A 73 -4.51 6.23 4.54
N ALA A 74 -3.38 5.74 5.04
CA ALA A 74 -2.63 6.40 6.09
C ALA A 74 -2.20 7.80 5.65
N ALA A 75 -1.61 7.93 4.45
CA ALA A 75 -1.23 9.21 3.89
C ALA A 75 -2.41 10.19 3.79
N ALA A 76 -3.59 9.74 3.36
CA ALA A 76 -4.80 10.58 3.29
C ALA A 76 -5.28 11.06 4.67
N ILE A 77 -5.23 10.20 5.69
CA ILE A 77 -5.57 10.57 7.07
C ILE A 77 -4.63 11.67 7.56
N TYR A 78 -3.33 11.54 7.31
CA TYR A 78 -2.36 12.58 7.68
C TYR A 78 -2.61 13.89 6.93
N CYS A 79 -2.93 13.84 5.62
CA CYS A 79 -3.27 15.03 4.84
C CYS A 79 -4.51 15.74 5.38
N MET A 80 -5.53 14.98 5.78
CA MET A 80 -6.73 15.51 6.43
C MET A 80 -6.41 16.19 7.77
N ARG A 81 -5.55 15.61 8.60
CA ARG A 81 -5.09 16.27 9.84
C ARG A 81 -4.38 17.60 9.55
N ASN A 82 -3.53 17.63 8.52
CA ASN A 82 -2.87 18.88 8.08
C ASN A 82 -3.90 19.92 7.61
N LEU A 83 -4.96 19.52 6.90
CA LEU A 83 -6.06 20.43 6.53
C LEU A 83 -6.73 21.04 7.76
N GLU A 84 -6.98 20.26 8.80
CA GLU A 84 -7.57 20.77 10.03
C GLU A 84 -6.67 21.79 10.74
N GLU A 85 -5.37 21.50 10.83
CA GLU A 85 -4.40 22.42 11.43
C GLU A 85 -4.32 23.75 10.67
N GLN A 86 -4.28 23.69 9.33
CA GLN A 86 -4.29 24.87 8.46
C GLN A 86 -5.60 25.66 8.58
N ASN A 87 -6.74 24.98 8.61
CA ASN A 87 -8.05 25.63 8.76
C ASN A 87 -8.18 26.36 10.10
N LYS A 88 -7.62 25.82 11.21
CA LYS A 88 -7.59 26.49 12.52
C LYS A 88 -6.75 27.76 12.52
N GLN A 89 -5.72 27.82 11.68
CA GLN A 89 -4.83 28.99 11.55
C GLN A 89 -5.39 30.04 10.57
N ASN A 90 -6.34 29.66 9.71
CA ASN A 90 -6.87 30.55 8.68
C ASN A 90 -7.91 31.53 9.25
N LYS A 91 -7.52 32.80 9.36
CA LYS A 91 -8.37 33.91 9.85
C LYS A 91 -9.63 34.16 9.01
N GLN A 92 -9.69 33.66 7.77
CA GLN A 92 -10.79 33.90 6.83
C GLN A 92 -11.92 32.86 6.91
N ASN A 93 -11.86 31.86 7.81
CA ASN A 93 -12.85 30.78 7.97
C ASN A 93 -13.19 29.97 6.70
N LYS A 94 -12.43 30.11 5.60
CA LYS A 94 -12.62 29.36 4.37
C LYS A 94 -11.83 28.06 4.42
N ARG A 95 -12.54 26.92 4.40
CA ARG A 95 -11.92 25.59 4.27
C ARG A 95 -11.29 25.43 2.89
N LEU A 96 -10.04 25.00 2.85
CA LEU A 96 -9.33 24.69 1.61
C LEU A 96 -9.99 23.53 0.85
N VAL A 97 -10.41 22.51 1.60
CA VAL A 97 -11.23 21.39 1.10
C VAL A 97 -12.55 21.38 1.90
N PRO A 98 -13.69 21.73 1.27
CA PRO A 98 -15.00 21.67 1.91
C PRO A 98 -15.44 20.24 2.28
N VAL A 99 -16.48 20.14 3.10
CA VAL A 99 -17.15 18.86 3.31
C VAL A 99 -17.88 18.46 2.02
N ASN A 100 -17.88 17.17 1.71
CA ASN A 100 -18.37 16.55 0.47
C ASN A 100 -17.58 16.92 -0.79
N SER A 101 -16.35 17.42 -0.60
CA SER A 101 -15.39 17.68 -1.67
C SER A 101 -14.29 16.63 -1.70
N SER A 102 -13.64 16.49 -2.85
CA SER A 102 -12.56 15.53 -3.05
C SER A 102 -11.17 16.19 -2.98
N PHE A 103 -10.18 15.42 -2.55
CA PHE A 103 -8.77 15.77 -2.66
C PHE A 103 -7.98 14.55 -3.11
N MET A 104 -6.85 14.79 -3.76
CA MET A 104 -5.93 13.76 -4.20
C MET A 104 -4.71 13.72 -3.28
N VAL A 105 -4.21 12.53 -3.02
CA VAL A 105 -2.90 12.30 -2.40
C VAL A 105 -2.01 11.64 -3.44
N VAL A 106 -0.83 12.19 -3.64
CA VAL A 106 0.22 11.68 -4.53
C VAL A 106 1.41 11.36 -3.63
N ASP A 107 1.58 10.07 -3.34
CA ASP A 107 2.71 9.57 -2.55
C ASP A 107 3.92 9.38 -3.46
N CYS A 108 4.78 10.39 -3.52
CA CYS A 108 6.04 10.37 -4.24
C CYS A 108 7.12 9.70 -3.39
N GLY A 109 7.10 8.38 -3.36
CA GLY A 109 8.13 7.57 -2.73
C GLY A 109 9.47 7.57 -3.45
N GLY A 110 10.40 6.73 -2.97
CA GLY A 110 11.68 6.50 -3.62
C GLY A 110 11.55 5.65 -4.88
N GLY A 111 10.83 4.53 -4.81
CA GLY A 111 10.65 3.60 -5.93
C GLY A 111 9.38 3.87 -6.75
N THR A 112 8.25 3.99 -6.05
CA THR A 112 6.93 4.13 -6.66
C THR A 112 6.37 5.52 -6.43
N VAL A 113 5.43 5.90 -7.28
CA VAL A 113 4.49 6.99 -7.01
C VAL A 113 3.08 6.43 -7.06
N ASP A 114 2.31 6.65 -6.00
CA ASP A 114 0.96 6.10 -5.81
C ASP A 114 -0.06 7.20 -5.56
N LEU A 115 -1.22 7.13 -6.23
CA LEU A 115 -2.25 8.15 -6.21
C LEU A 115 -3.58 7.60 -5.68
N THR A 116 -4.22 8.38 -4.80
CA THR A 116 -5.58 8.10 -4.34
C THR A 116 -6.40 9.39 -4.28
N THR A 117 -7.66 9.31 -4.71
CA THR A 117 -8.63 10.41 -4.58
C THR A 117 -9.65 10.05 -3.50
N ARG A 118 -9.82 10.93 -2.52
CA ARG A 118 -10.68 10.72 -1.34
C ARG A 118 -11.71 11.82 -1.23
N LYS A 119 -12.91 11.45 -0.78
CA LYS A 119 -13.96 12.40 -0.42
C LYS A 119 -13.87 12.71 1.06
N LEU A 120 -13.75 13.99 1.40
CA LEU A 120 -13.87 14.45 2.78
C LEU A 120 -15.36 14.52 3.15
N LEU A 121 -15.76 13.77 4.17
CA LEU A 121 -17.11 13.77 4.70
C LEU A 121 -17.19 14.59 6.01
N ARG A 122 -18.40 14.67 6.58
CA ARG A 122 -18.61 15.27 7.91
C ARG A 122 -17.77 14.53 8.96
N ASP A 123 -17.44 15.23 10.03
CA ASP A 123 -16.68 14.70 11.18
C ASP A 123 -15.28 14.16 10.84
N ASN A 124 -14.67 14.69 9.77
CA ASN A 124 -13.35 14.33 9.28
C ASN A 124 -13.25 12.82 8.98
N LYS A 125 -14.23 12.35 8.20
CA LYS A 125 -14.32 11.00 7.69
C LYS A 125 -13.92 10.96 6.21
N LEU A 126 -13.36 9.85 5.76
CA LEU A 126 -12.87 9.68 4.39
C LEU A 126 -13.58 8.52 3.70
N SER A 127 -14.10 8.79 2.50
CA SER A 127 -14.67 7.80 1.57
C SER A 127 -13.79 7.68 0.32
N GLU A 128 -13.78 6.50 -0.31
CA GLU A 128 -13.02 6.23 -1.52
C GLU A 128 -13.82 6.62 -2.78
N ILE A 129 -13.21 7.34 -3.73
CA ILE A 129 -13.91 7.80 -4.96
C ILE A 129 -13.53 6.96 -6.18
N THR A 130 -12.23 6.70 -6.38
CA THR A 130 -11.71 6.07 -7.61
C THR A 130 -10.75 4.93 -7.29
N GLU A 131 -10.62 4.00 -8.24
CA GLU A 131 -9.50 3.05 -8.25
C GLU A 131 -8.17 3.83 -8.28
N ARG A 132 -7.17 3.29 -7.59
CA ARG A 132 -5.87 3.93 -7.38
C ARG A 132 -5.00 3.75 -8.62
N THR A 133 -4.09 4.68 -8.87
CA THR A 133 -3.11 4.59 -9.96
C THR A 133 -1.70 4.75 -9.43
N GLY A 134 -0.72 4.13 -10.08
CA GLY A 134 0.69 4.27 -9.71
C GLY A 134 1.62 3.83 -10.82
N ASP A 135 2.88 4.23 -10.74
CA ASP A 135 3.96 3.82 -11.64
C ASP A 135 5.33 3.87 -10.92
N PHE A 136 6.32 3.22 -11.50
CA PHE A 136 7.69 3.28 -11.05
C PHE A 136 8.40 4.53 -11.60
N CYS A 137 8.27 5.63 -10.85
CA CYS A 137 8.83 6.93 -11.20
C CYS A 137 9.20 7.80 -9.99
N GLY A 138 9.47 7.17 -8.84
CA GLY A 138 9.86 7.86 -7.61
C GLY A 138 11.27 8.46 -7.65
N GLY A 139 11.73 9.02 -6.52
CA GLY A 139 13.00 9.74 -6.44
C GLY A 139 14.24 8.93 -6.82
N SER A 140 14.23 7.60 -6.68
CA SER A 140 15.35 6.72 -7.06
C SER A 140 15.61 6.69 -8.57
N TYR A 141 14.63 7.10 -9.38
CA TYR A 141 14.82 7.24 -10.82
C TYR A 141 15.74 8.42 -11.15
N VAL A 142 15.65 9.51 -10.38
CA VAL A 142 16.58 10.63 -10.48
C VAL A 142 17.98 10.19 -10.06
N ASP A 143 18.09 9.40 -9.00
CA ASP A 143 19.39 8.87 -8.53
C ASP A 143 20.05 8.00 -9.60
N ARG A 144 19.26 7.19 -10.33
CA ARG A 144 19.76 6.40 -11.46
C ARG A 144 20.23 7.27 -12.62
N GLU A 145 19.53 8.35 -12.94
CA GLU A 145 19.99 9.29 -13.99
C GLU A 145 21.26 10.02 -13.56
N PHE A 146 21.42 10.35 -12.28
CA PHE A 146 22.68 10.86 -11.74
C PHE A 146 23.83 9.86 -11.89
N ILE A 147 23.62 8.59 -11.56
CA ILE A 147 24.65 7.55 -11.78
C ILE A 147 24.97 7.37 -13.27
N LYS A 148 23.98 7.47 -14.16
CA LYS A 148 24.23 7.45 -15.62
C LYS A 148 25.03 8.67 -16.08
N PHE A 149 24.76 9.85 -15.52
CA PHE A 149 25.55 11.04 -15.77
C PHE A 149 27.01 10.84 -15.37
N LEU A 150 27.28 10.38 -14.15
CA LEU A 150 28.64 10.05 -13.70
C LEU A 150 29.27 8.98 -14.59
N SER A 151 28.53 7.95 -15.00
CA SER A 151 29.02 6.90 -15.90
C SER A 151 29.47 7.43 -17.27
N ARG A 152 28.91 8.55 -17.74
CA ARG A 152 29.34 9.21 -18.98
C ARG A 152 30.62 10.02 -18.79
N LYS A 153 30.83 10.59 -17.60
CA LYS A 153 32.01 11.41 -17.26
C LYS A 153 33.22 10.53 -16.86
N LEU A 154 32.98 9.52 -16.04
CA LEU A 154 33.99 8.69 -15.38
C LEU A 154 34.11 7.28 -15.99
N GLY A 155 33.33 6.97 -17.01
CA GLY A 155 33.30 5.64 -17.63
C GLY A 155 32.41 4.64 -16.88
N ARG A 156 31.72 3.80 -17.66
CA ARG A 156 30.82 2.76 -17.12
C ARG A 156 31.55 1.71 -16.29
N ALA A 157 32.75 1.32 -16.72
CA ALA A 157 33.54 0.30 -16.03
C ALA A 157 33.90 0.75 -14.61
N THR A 158 34.31 2.00 -14.45
CA THR A 158 34.66 2.62 -13.16
C THR A 158 33.48 2.62 -12.18
N ILE A 159 32.31 3.05 -12.64
CA ILE A 159 31.10 3.05 -11.80
C ILE A 159 30.64 1.63 -11.45
N ASN A 160 30.76 0.66 -12.37
CA ASN A 160 30.45 -0.73 -12.09
C ASN A 160 31.40 -1.32 -11.04
N LEU A 161 32.71 -1.10 -11.17
CA LEU A 161 33.71 -1.54 -10.20
C LEU A 161 33.47 -0.93 -8.81
N LEU A 162 33.10 0.35 -8.73
CA LEU A 162 32.71 0.99 -7.47
C LEU A 162 31.45 0.34 -6.88
N THR A 163 30.46 0.03 -7.72
CA THR A 163 29.21 -0.61 -7.29
C THR A 163 29.46 -2.00 -6.71
N GLU A 164 30.32 -2.79 -7.36
CA GLU A 164 30.63 -4.18 -6.97
C GLU A 164 31.52 -4.25 -5.73
N ASN A 165 32.54 -3.39 -5.65
CA ASN A 165 33.59 -3.49 -4.63
C ASN A 165 33.38 -2.52 -3.45
N ASN A 166 32.68 -1.41 -3.65
CA ASN A 166 32.47 -0.37 -2.63
C ASN A 166 31.05 0.23 -2.68
N TYR A 167 30.02 -0.63 -2.66
CA TYR A 167 28.62 -0.18 -2.69
C TYR A 167 28.26 0.87 -1.63
N GLY A 168 28.84 0.76 -0.41
CA GLY A 168 28.63 1.74 0.66
C GLY A 168 29.09 3.16 0.27
N GLN A 169 30.22 3.28 -0.42
CA GLN A 169 30.73 4.56 -0.90
C GLN A 169 29.85 5.14 -2.02
N LEU A 170 29.38 4.28 -2.94
CA LEU A 170 28.40 4.68 -3.95
C LEU A 170 27.13 5.23 -3.30
N GLN A 171 26.62 4.58 -2.25
CA GLN A 171 25.44 5.07 -1.52
C GLN A 171 25.70 6.41 -0.84
N TYR A 172 26.88 6.59 -0.24
CA TYR A 172 27.28 7.88 0.33
C TYR A 172 27.33 8.98 -0.73
N MET A 173 27.91 8.70 -1.91
CA MET A 173 27.95 9.64 -3.03
C MET A 173 26.54 10.03 -3.51
N ILE A 174 25.62 9.07 -3.63
CA ILE A 174 24.21 9.34 -3.95
C ILE A 174 23.55 10.20 -2.86
N GLN A 175 23.87 9.95 -1.59
CA GLN A 175 23.35 10.75 -0.47
C GLN A 175 23.86 12.20 -0.52
N GLN A 176 25.13 12.43 -0.91
CA GLN A 176 25.67 13.78 -1.13
C GLN A 176 24.92 14.49 -2.27
N PHE A 177 24.71 13.81 -3.40
CA PHE A 177 23.88 14.35 -4.48
C PHE A 177 22.46 14.67 -4.01
N CYS A 178 21.82 13.77 -3.26
CA CYS A 178 20.46 13.98 -2.78
C CYS A 178 20.35 15.21 -1.87
N SER A 179 21.23 15.29 -0.88
CA SER A 179 21.23 16.33 0.14
C SER A 179 21.66 17.69 -0.41
N LYS A 180 22.66 17.76 -1.30
CA LYS A 180 23.15 19.04 -1.82
C LYS A 180 22.34 19.54 -3.02
N LEU A 181 21.91 18.64 -3.91
CA LEU A 181 21.32 19.00 -5.20
C LEU A 181 19.85 18.60 -5.32
N LYS A 182 19.52 17.32 -5.19
CA LYS A 182 18.21 16.77 -5.60
C LYS A 182 17.03 17.47 -4.90
N PHE A 183 17.15 17.72 -3.60
CA PHE A 183 16.07 18.34 -2.84
C PHE A 183 16.04 19.86 -2.97
N HIS A 184 17.15 20.49 -3.31
CA HIS A 184 17.29 21.95 -3.39
C HIS A 184 17.08 22.51 -4.80
N PHE A 185 17.29 21.70 -5.84
CA PHE A 185 17.08 22.11 -7.23
C PHE A 185 15.64 22.60 -7.42
N THR A 186 15.50 23.85 -7.89
CA THR A 186 14.20 24.52 -8.06
C THR A 186 13.69 24.48 -9.50
N GLY A 187 14.57 24.19 -10.46
CA GLY A 187 14.28 24.33 -11.89
C GLY A 187 14.23 25.76 -12.41
N ASN A 188 14.61 26.75 -11.59
CA ASN A 188 14.77 28.13 -12.05
C ASN A 188 16.21 28.35 -12.55
N PRO A 189 16.43 28.70 -13.83
CA PRO A 189 17.76 28.97 -14.35
C PRO A 189 18.35 30.30 -13.86
N VAL A 190 17.50 31.24 -13.39
CA VAL A 190 17.95 32.55 -12.92
C VAL A 190 18.71 32.39 -11.61
N GLY A 191 19.99 32.77 -11.61
CA GLY A 191 20.87 32.67 -10.44
C GLY A 191 21.30 31.24 -10.12
N PHE A 192 21.17 30.30 -11.07
CA PHE A 192 21.76 28.98 -10.94
C PHE A 192 23.27 29.05 -11.16
N GLU A 193 24.03 28.57 -10.18
CA GLU A 193 25.47 28.38 -10.31
C GLU A 193 25.75 26.88 -10.49
N PRO A 194 26.63 26.49 -11.44
CA PRO A 194 27.04 25.11 -11.60
C PRO A 194 27.56 24.54 -10.29
N PHE A 195 27.15 23.30 -9.98
CA PHE A 195 27.57 22.68 -8.73
C PHE A 195 28.87 21.91 -8.91
N GLU A 196 29.87 22.25 -8.12
CA GLU A 196 31.15 21.54 -8.03
C GLU A 196 30.97 20.23 -7.26
N PHE A 197 30.94 19.11 -7.99
CA PHE A 197 30.88 17.78 -7.39
C PHE A 197 32.29 17.20 -7.25
N ASP A 198 32.92 17.47 -6.11
CA ASP A 198 34.27 17.02 -5.77
C ASP A 198 34.31 15.49 -5.53
N ILE A 199 34.91 14.76 -6.48
CA ILE A 199 35.07 13.31 -6.40
C ILE A 199 36.13 12.90 -5.38
N GLU A 200 37.16 13.72 -5.16
CA GLU A 200 38.21 13.43 -4.20
C GLU A 200 37.68 13.51 -2.77
N GLU A 201 36.92 14.56 -2.44
CA GLU A 201 36.27 14.70 -1.13
C GLU A 201 35.19 13.62 -0.91
N ILE A 202 34.32 13.43 -1.91
CA ILE A 202 33.11 12.61 -1.73
C ILE A 202 33.39 11.13 -1.94
N CYS A 203 34.34 10.76 -2.80
CA CYS A 203 34.54 9.38 -3.25
C CYS A 203 35.98 9.09 -3.71
N HIS A 204 36.99 9.44 -2.91
CA HIS A 204 38.42 9.22 -3.23
C HIS A 204 38.75 7.81 -3.77
N ILE A 205 38.05 6.78 -3.29
CA ILE A 205 38.28 5.38 -3.71
C ILE A 205 37.99 5.17 -5.21
N LEU A 206 37.21 6.05 -5.84
CA LEU A 206 36.89 5.99 -7.27
C LEU A 206 38.13 6.10 -8.14
N LYS A 207 39.16 6.84 -7.68
CA LYS A 207 40.42 7.06 -8.40
C LYS A 207 41.11 5.75 -8.80
N GLN A 208 41.00 4.71 -7.96
CA GLN A 208 41.62 3.40 -8.23
C GLN A 208 40.91 2.60 -9.33
N TYR A 209 39.69 2.99 -9.70
CA TYR A 209 38.86 2.32 -10.69
C TYR A 209 38.81 3.06 -12.03
N CYS A 210 39.37 4.25 -12.13
CA CYS A 210 39.54 4.96 -13.38
C CYS A 210 40.60 4.26 -14.25
N ASN A 211 40.36 4.20 -15.55
CA ASN A 211 41.44 3.89 -16.49
C ASN A 211 42.38 5.11 -16.64
N ASP A 212 43.54 4.91 -17.25
CA ASP A 212 44.57 5.95 -17.34
C ASP A 212 44.07 7.23 -18.02
N GLU A 213 43.29 7.11 -19.11
CA GLU A 213 42.71 8.25 -19.85
C GLU A 213 41.74 9.09 -19.00
N ILE A 214 40.80 8.44 -18.29
CA ILE A 214 39.86 9.13 -17.41
C ILE A 214 40.59 9.74 -16.23
N LYS A 215 41.61 9.04 -15.71
CA LYS A 215 42.38 9.49 -14.56
C LYS A 215 43.16 10.76 -14.88
N GLU A 216 43.89 10.78 -16.00
CA GLU A 216 44.63 11.97 -16.46
C GLU A 216 43.69 13.16 -16.64
N LYS A 217 42.54 12.96 -17.31
CA LYS A 217 41.54 14.01 -17.47
C LYS A 217 40.97 14.53 -16.15
N MET A 218 40.65 13.64 -15.22
CA MET A 218 40.12 14.05 -13.92
C MET A 218 41.19 14.72 -13.06
N GLU A 219 42.46 14.39 -13.22
CA GLU A 219 43.56 15.10 -12.55
C GLU A 219 43.70 16.53 -13.08
N ASP A 220 43.56 16.75 -14.39
CA ASP A 220 43.53 18.10 -14.99
C ASP A 220 42.34 18.95 -14.50
N ASP A 221 41.20 18.29 -14.21
CA ASP A 221 39.99 18.92 -13.69
C ASP A 221 39.95 18.97 -12.14
N ASP A 222 41.08 18.75 -11.45
CA ASP A 222 41.20 18.71 -9.98
C ASP A 222 40.19 17.76 -9.29
N TRP A 223 39.78 16.69 -9.98
CA TRP A 223 38.74 15.74 -9.58
C TRP A 223 37.35 16.35 -9.36
N ILE A 224 37.07 17.53 -9.92
CA ILE A 224 35.80 18.23 -9.80
C ILE A 224 34.93 17.98 -11.04
N ILE A 225 33.70 17.52 -10.82
CA ILE A 225 32.69 17.44 -11.88
C ILE A 225 31.69 18.59 -11.71
N TYR A 226 31.68 19.53 -12.65
CA TYR A 226 30.64 20.55 -12.71
C TYR A 226 29.32 19.94 -13.19
N ILE A 227 28.27 20.10 -12.39
CA ILE A 227 26.91 19.69 -12.72
C ILE A 227 26.11 20.93 -13.11
N GLU A 228 25.79 21.01 -14.40
CA GLU A 228 25.09 22.15 -14.99
C GLU A 228 23.57 22.09 -14.75
N PHE A 229 22.90 23.22 -15.01
CA PHE A 229 21.44 23.32 -14.90
C PHE A 229 20.74 22.27 -15.77
N GLU A 230 21.16 22.12 -17.02
CA GLU A 230 20.54 21.19 -17.96
C GLU A 230 20.85 19.73 -17.61
N ASP A 231 22.01 19.47 -16.99
CA ASP A 231 22.33 18.13 -16.47
C ASP A 231 21.31 17.74 -15.40
N LEU A 232 21.12 18.57 -14.37
CA LEU A 232 20.12 18.31 -13.33
C LEU A 232 18.73 18.17 -13.93
N LYS A 233 18.31 19.12 -14.76
CA LYS A 233 16.99 19.09 -15.38
C LYS A 233 16.74 17.79 -16.15
N SER A 234 17.72 17.33 -16.92
CA SER A 234 17.65 16.06 -17.67
C SER A 234 17.54 14.82 -16.77
N MET A 235 18.11 14.85 -15.57
CA MET A 235 18.00 13.74 -14.59
C MET A 235 16.58 13.64 -14.00
N PHE A 236 15.87 14.77 -13.88
CA PHE A 236 14.57 14.83 -13.24
C PHE A 236 13.39 14.65 -14.20
N ASP A 237 13.46 15.27 -15.38
CA ASP A 237 12.34 15.40 -16.31
C ASP A 237 11.66 14.06 -16.68
N PRO A 238 12.38 12.94 -16.89
CA PRO A 238 11.75 11.65 -17.18
C PRO A 238 10.83 11.16 -16.05
N ALA A 239 11.25 11.30 -14.80
CA ALA A 239 10.49 10.87 -13.63
C ALA A 239 9.30 11.81 -13.37
N ILE A 240 9.52 13.13 -13.35
CA ILE A 240 8.47 14.13 -13.15
C ILE A 240 7.42 14.06 -14.26
N GLY A 241 7.85 13.88 -15.52
CA GLY A 241 6.93 13.75 -16.65
C GLY A 241 5.97 12.56 -16.50
N LYS A 242 6.42 11.44 -15.92
CA LYS A 242 5.54 10.31 -15.58
C LYS A 242 4.56 10.68 -14.46
N ILE A 243 5.03 11.30 -13.38
CA ILE A 243 4.19 11.73 -12.25
C ILE A 243 3.07 12.67 -12.73
N ILE A 244 3.40 13.66 -13.57
CA ILE A 244 2.42 14.57 -14.17
C ILE A 244 1.37 13.80 -14.98
N ARG A 245 1.77 12.81 -15.79
CA ARG A 245 0.81 11.99 -16.55
C ARG A 245 -0.11 11.18 -15.64
N LEU A 246 0.41 10.63 -14.54
CA LEU A 246 -0.40 9.91 -13.55
C LEU A 246 -1.44 10.83 -12.91
N ILE A 247 -1.03 12.01 -12.43
CA ILE A 247 -1.94 12.99 -11.81
C ILE A 247 -3.03 13.38 -12.82
N ARG A 248 -2.66 13.68 -14.06
CA ARG A 248 -3.63 14.02 -15.12
C ARG A 248 -4.62 12.89 -15.37
N GLY A 249 -4.14 11.64 -15.47
CA GLY A 249 -4.98 10.46 -15.64
C GLY A 249 -5.96 10.26 -14.48
N GLN A 250 -5.48 10.38 -13.24
CA GLN A 250 -6.31 10.25 -12.04
C GLN A 250 -7.37 11.36 -11.91
N LEU A 251 -7.03 12.60 -12.31
CA LEU A 251 -8.00 13.70 -12.36
C LEU A 251 -9.08 13.45 -13.43
N SER A 252 -8.71 12.89 -14.58
CA SER A 252 -9.66 12.59 -15.67
C SER A 252 -10.56 11.37 -15.41
N SER A 253 -10.20 10.47 -14.49
CA SER A 253 -10.98 9.26 -14.19
C SER A 253 -12.11 9.49 -13.19
N SER A 254 -12.16 10.67 -12.57
CA SER A 254 -13.19 11.06 -11.60
C SER A 254 -14.14 12.10 -12.19
N ASN A 255 -15.45 11.89 -12.01
CA ASN A 255 -16.45 12.92 -12.31
C ASN A 255 -16.53 14.00 -11.21
N GLU A 256 -15.84 13.82 -10.07
CA GLU A 256 -15.78 14.81 -9.00
C GLU A 256 -14.62 15.79 -9.21
N VAL A 257 -14.87 17.07 -8.94
CA VAL A 257 -13.85 18.13 -8.92
C VAL A 257 -12.88 17.87 -7.76
N CYS A 258 -11.59 17.79 -8.08
CA CYS A 258 -10.51 17.70 -7.10
C CYS A 258 -10.16 19.08 -6.55
N ASN A 259 -10.43 19.32 -5.27
CA ASN A 259 -10.26 20.63 -4.63
C ASN A 259 -8.83 20.91 -4.16
N ALA A 260 -8.00 19.88 -3.99
CA ALA A 260 -6.60 20.01 -3.62
C ALA A 260 -5.81 18.75 -3.98
N ILE A 261 -4.50 18.91 -4.20
CA ILE A 261 -3.57 17.80 -4.40
C ILE A 261 -2.50 17.87 -3.32
N PHE A 262 -2.34 16.77 -2.58
CA PHE A 262 -1.30 16.60 -1.57
C PHE A 262 -0.13 15.85 -2.16
N LEU A 263 1.07 16.40 -2.03
CA LEU A 263 2.32 15.70 -2.33
C LEU A 263 2.93 15.20 -1.02
N VAL A 264 3.05 13.87 -0.88
CA VAL A 264 3.62 13.19 0.29
C VAL A 264 4.70 12.20 -0.13
N GLY A 265 5.41 11.61 0.82
CA GLY A 265 6.57 10.77 0.52
C GLY A 265 7.86 11.59 0.41
N GLY A 266 9.00 10.90 0.45
CA GLY A 266 10.31 11.55 0.51
C GLY A 266 10.64 12.38 -0.73
N PHE A 267 10.22 11.96 -1.93
CA PHE A 267 10.53 12.69 -3.15
C PHE A 267 9.72 13.98 -3.29
N SER A 268 8.58 14.10 -2.60
CA SER A 268 7.82 15.35 -2.52
C SER A 268 8.56 16.49 -1.84
N GLU A 269 9.71 16.25 -1.19
CA GLU A 269 10.57 17.32 -0.65
C GLU A 269 11.32 18.07 -1.76
N SER A 270 11.44 17.50 -2.96
CA SER A 270 12.11 18.14 -4.10
C SER A 270 11.40 19.41 -4.55
N LYS A 271 12.11 20.54 -4.52
CA LYS A 271 11.57 21.83 -4.97
C LYS A 271 11.19 21.81 -6.45
N TYR A 272 11.98 21.14 -7.29
CA TYR A 272 11.68 21.02 -8.71
C TYR A 272 10.39 20.24 -8.97
N LEU A 273 10.17 19.11 -8.28
CA LEU A 273 8.90 18.37 -8.37
C LEU A 273 7.72 19.24 -7.94
N GLN A 274 7.82 19.90 -6.78
CA GLN A 274 6.76 20.78 -6.28
C GLN A 274 6.43 21.90 -7.25
N MET A 275 7.45 22.54 -7.84
CA MET A 275 7.29 23.61 -8.82
C MET A 275 6.57 23.08 -10.06
N ARG A 276 7.06 21.97 -10.65
CA ARG A 276 6.51 21.40 -11.88
C ARG A 276 5.05 20.97 -11.75
N VAL A 277 4.67 20.41 -10.61
CA VAL A 277 3.27 20.04 -10.33
C VAL A 277 2.40 21.30 -10.15
N LYS A 278 2.92 22.36 -9.51
CA LYS A 278 2.18 23.63 -9.33
C LYS A 278 1.94 24.37 -10.64
N GLU A 279 2.89 24.34 -11.57
CA GLU A 279 2.72 24.97 -12.89
C GLU A 279 1.71 24.22 -13.76
N GLU A 280 1.64 22.90 -13.62
CA GLU A 280 0.82 22.04 -14.48
C GLU A 280 -0.65 21.97 -14.05
N PHE A 281 -0.95 22.08 -12.75
CA PHE A 281 -2.28 21.80 -12.21
C PHE A 281 -2.89 23.00 -11.49
N GLY A 282 -4.17 23.28 -11.81
CA GLY A 282 -4.94 24.37 -11.20
C GLY A 282 -5.31 24.19 -9.71
N PRO A 283 -5.64 22.98 -9.21
CA PRO A 283 -5.92 22.79 -7.79
C PRO A 283 -4.72 23.17 -6.91
N PRO A 284 -4.94 23.71 -5.70
CA PRO A 284 -3.89 23.96 -4.73
C PRO A 284 -3.02 22.73 -4.48
N ILE A 285 -1.71 22.89 -4.65
CA ILE A 285 -0.71 21.86 -4.34
C ILE A 285 -0.18 22.06 -2.94
N ILE A 286 -0.39 21.07 -2.07
CA ILE A 286 -0.07 21.14 -0.65
C ILE A 286 0.98 20.09 -0.33
N VAL A 287 2.05 20.52 0.33
CA VAL A 287 3.09 19.62 0.83
C VAL A 287 3.05 19.71 2.35
N PRO A 288 2.67 18.63 3.07
CA PRO A 288 2.72 18.62 4.53
C PRO A 288 4.10 18.94 5.06
N ARG A 289 4.20 19.41 6.32
CA ARG A 289 5.49 19.79 6.93
C ARG A 289 6.52 18.64 6.96
N GLN A 290 6.04 17.40 7.08
CA GLN A 290 6.88 16.20 7.04
C GLN A 290 6.25 15.20 6.05
N PRO A 291 6.49 15.37 4.74
CA PRO A 291 5.86 14.54 3.72
C PRO A 291 6.42 13.11 3.76
N ILE A 292 7.71 12.92 4.05
CA ILE A 292 8.34 11.61 4.22
C ILE A 292 7.73 10.78 5.36
N ALA A 293 7.17 11.44 6.39
CA ALA A 293 6.56 10.79 7.54
C ALA A 293 5.03 10.65 7.42
N ALA A 294 4.44 11.00 6.27
CA ALA A 294 3.00 11.05 6.10
C ALA A 294 2.32 9.71 6.37
N VAL A 295 2.84 8.63 5.78
CA VAL A 295 2.30 7.27 5.95
C VAL A 295 2.39 6.82 7.40
N VAL A 296 3.57 6.89 8.03
CA VAL A 296 3.74 6.39 9.41
C VAL A 296 2.95 7.22 10.43
N ARG A 297 2.85 8.54 10.25
CA ARG A 297 2.03 9.41 11.12
C ARG A 297 0.54 9.16 10.90
N GLY A 298 0.12 9.01 9.66
CA GLY A 298 -1.26 8.72 9.31
C GLY A 298 -1.72 7.33 9.76
N ALA A 299 -0.83 6.34 9.78
CA ALA A 299 -1.10 5.02 10.34
C ALA A 299 -1.33 5.09 11.86
N CYS A 300 -0.53 5.92 12.56
CA CYS A 300 -0.77 6.19 13.98
C CYS A 300 -2.13 6.87 14.21
N ASP A 301 -2.47 7.89 13.40
CA ASP A 301 -3.77 8.57 13.46
C ASP A 301 -4.93 7.60 13.19
N TYR A 302 -4.78 6.68 12.22
CA TYR A 302 -5.74 5.61 11.96
C TYR A 302 -5.95 4.72 13.19
N GLY A 303 -4.87 4.26 13.83
CA GLY A 303 -4.96 3.43 15.04
C GLY A 303 -5.67 4.11 16.20
N LEU A 304 -5.50 5.43 16.34
CA LEU A 304 -6.19 6.24 17.35
C LEU A 304 -7.69 6.41 17.05
N LYS A 305 -8.07 6.45 15.76
CA LYS A 305 -9.48 6.63 15.35
C LYS A 305 -9.77 5.89 14.04
N MET A 306 -9.93 4.57 14.10
CA MET A 306 -10.14 3.72 12.91
C MET A 306 -11.41 4.08 12.13
N SER A 307 -12.43 4.62 12.82
CA SER A 307 -13.69 5.10 12.23
C SER A 307 -13.53 6.29 11.28
N THR A 308 -12.31 6.78 11.08
CA THR A 308 -11.96 7.83 10.11
C THR A 308 -12.18 7.34 8.68
N ILE A 309 -11.88 6.07 8.38
CA ILE A 309 -12.23 5.45 7.10
C ILE A 309 -13.64 4.89 7.24
N VAL A 310 -14.58 5.39 6.43
CA VAL A 310 -15.99 4.97 6.52
C VAL A 310 -16.33 3.80 5.62
N ASP A 311 -15.67 3.72 4.47
CA ASP A 311 -15.93 2.71 3.46
C ASP A 311 -14.67 2.40 2.66
N ARG A 312 -14.68 1.22 2.05
CA ARG A 312 -13.68 0.73 1.10
C ARG A 312 -14.37 0.12 -0.10
N THR A 313 -13.76 0.22 -1.28
CA THR A 313 -14.30 -0.43 -2.48
C THR A 313 -13.70 -1.81 -2.66
N LEU A 314 -14.53 -2.85 -2.80
CA LEU A 314 -14.06 -4.22 -2.98
C LEU A 314 -13.37 -4.41 -4.35
N LYS A 315 -12.17 -4.99 -4.32
CA LYS A 315 -11.37 -5.29 -5.52
C LYS A 315 -11.80 -6.56 -6.25
N TYR A 316 -12.49 -7.44 -5.54
CA TYR A 316 -12.92 -8.74 -6.05
C TYR A 316 -14.39 -8.97 -5.74
N THR A 317 -15.00 -9.82 -6.55
CA THR A 317 -16.25 -10.51 -6.25
C THR A 317 -15.92 -11.66 -5.31
N TYR A 318 -16.65 -11.77 -4.21
CA TYR A 318 -16.45 -12.80 -3.18
C TYR A 318 -17.68 -13.71 -3.11
N GLY A 319 -17.42 -14.99 -2.85
CA GLY A 319 -18.44 -15.99 -2.70
C GLY A 319 -17.87 -17.31 -2.22
N ILE A 320 -18.73 -18.31 -2.18
CA ILE A 320 -18.39 -19.64 -1.69
C ILE A 320 -18.74 -20.72 -2.69
N LYS A 321 -18.01 -21.83 -2.63
CA LYS A 321 -18.38 -23.04 -3.36
C LYS A 321 -19.48 -23.77 -2.60
N VAL A 322 -20.65 -23.89 -3.21
CA VAL A 322 -21.79 -24.63 -2.65
C VAL A 322 -22.22 -25.75 -3.58
N ALA A 323 -22.93 -26.73 -3.04
CA ALA A 323 -23.56 -27.79 -3.83
C ALA A 323 -25.07 -27.57 -3.86
N ARG A 324 -25.63 -27.45 -5.06
CA ARG A 324 -27.08 -27.33 -5.28
C ARG A 324 -27.61 -28.45 -6.16
N TYR A 325 -28.92 -28.63 -6.18
CA TYR A 325 -29.56 -29.55 -7.13
C TYR A 325 -29.24 -29.15 -8.57
N ARG A 326 -28.95 -30.17 -9.37
CA ARG A 326 -28.62 -30.04 -10.78
C ARG A 326 -29.82 -29.50 -11.57
N ARG A 327 -29.53 -28.60 -12.51
CA ARG A 327 -30.48 -27.97 -13.43
C ARG A 327 -30.15 -28.38 -14.87
N ALA A 328 -31.13 -28.26 -15.76
CA ALA A 328 -30.89 -28.45 -17.19
C ALA A 328 -29.86 -27.41 -17.68
N GLY A 329 -28.84 -27.85 -18.42
CA GLY A 329 -27.76 -27.00 -18.93
C GLY A 329 -26.54 -26.86 -18.03
N ASP A 330 -26.54 -27.45 -16.82
CA ASP A 330 -25.35 -27.42 -15.96
C ASP A 330 -24.16 -28.15 -16.61
N PRO A 331 -22.93 -27.57 -16.55
CA PRO A 331 -21.75 -28.20 -17.12
C PRO A 331 -21.43 -29.52 -16.43
N LYS A 332 -21.10 -30.55 -17.22
CA LYS A 332 -20.71 -31.87 -16.69
C LYS A 332 -19.51 -31.80 -15.75
N SER A 333 -18.59 -30.86 -15.99
CA SER A 333 -17.40 -30.64 -15.16
C SER A 333 -17.72 -30.17 -13.73
N GLN A 334 -18.95 -29.71 -13.47
CA GLN A 334 -19.37 -29.19 -12.17
C GLN A 334 -20.18 -30.22 -11.36
N ILE A 335 -20.45 -31.41 -11.91
CA ILE A 335 -21.20 -32.44 -11.20
C ILE A 335 -20.40 -32.95 -10.00
N VAL A 336 -21.05 -33.07 -8.84
CA VAL A 336 -20.42 -33.60 -7.63
C VAL A 336 -20.17 -35.11 -7.84
N PRO A 337 -18.91 -35.61 -7.77
CA PRO A 337 -18.59 -36.99 -8.10
C PRO A 337 -19.38 -38.03 -7.30
N GLU A 338 -19.53 -37.81 -6.00
CA GLU A 338 -20.21 -38.71 -5.06
C GLU A 338 -21.74 -38.48 -5.02
N ALA A 339 -22.25 -37.45 -5.69
CA ALA A 339 -23.66 -37.07 -5.67
C ALA A 339 -24.08 -36.46 -7.01
N GLN A 340 -24.29 -37.30 -8.03
CA GLN A 340 -24.55 -36.86 -9.42
C GLN A 340 -25.82 -35.99 -9.61
N TYR A 341 -26.71 -35.97 -8.62
CA TYR A 341 -27.88 -35.09 -8.57
C TYR A 341 -27.55 -33.66 -8.09
N LEU A 342 -26.30 -33.41 -7.68
CA LEU A 342 -25.78 -32.12 -7.26
C LEU A 342 -24.74 -31.58 -8.24
N THR A 343 -24.65 -30.25 -8.26
CA THR A 343 -23.69 -29.49 -9.04
C THR A 343 -23.05 -28.44 -8.13
N TYR A 344 -21.72 -28.32 -8.22
CA TYR A 344 -20.99 -27.23 -7.58
C TYR A 344 -21.30 -25.91 -8.29
N GLU A 345 -21.56 -24.87 -7.52
CA GLU A 345 -21.69 -23.51 -8.02
C GLU A 345 -20.87 -22.54 -7.17
N PHE A 346 -20.55 -21.40 -7.76
CA PHE A 346 -20.06 -20.25 -7.03
C PHE A 346 -21.27 -19.42 -6.58
N ASP A 347 -21.58 -19.52 -5.29
CA ASP A 347 -22.59 -18.69 -4.69
C ASP A 347 -21.98 -17.36 -4.27
N ARG A 348 -22.38 -16.31 -4.99
CA ARG A 348 -21.79 -14.98 -4.92
C ARG A 348 -22.48 -14.17 -3.81
N LEU A 349 -21.71 -13.81 -2.78
CA LEU A 349 -22.20 -13.01 -1.65
C LEU A 349 -22.09 -11.52 -1.91
N VAL A 350 -21.03 -11.08 -2.59
CA VAL A 350 -20.82 -9.65 -2.89
C VAL A 350 -19.97 -9.47 -4.16
N THR A 351 -20.25 -8.43 -4.92
CA THR A 351 -19.58 -8.11 -6.19
C THR A 351 -18.41 -7.14 -6.01
N ARG A 352 -17.40 -7.27 -6.89
CA ARG A 352 -16.37 -6.23 -7.08
C ARG A 352 -17.03 -4.86 -7.30
N GLY A 353 -16.40 -3.81 -6.79
CA GLY A 353 -16.89 -2.44 -6.92
C GLY A 353 -17.92 -2.03 -5.86
N THR A 354 -18.40 -2.99 -5.05
CA THR A 354 -19.28 -2.67 -3.91
C THR A 354 -18.50 -1.85 -2.89
N LYS A 355 -19.07 -0.71 -2.48
CA LYS A 355 -18.58 0.06 -1.33
C LYS A 355 -19.09 -0.61 -0.06
N VAL A 356 -18.17 -0.96 0.83
CA VAL A 356 -18.46 -1.65 2.09
C VAL A 356 -18.00 -0.82 3.26
N GLY A 357 -18.88 -0.64 4.24
CA GLY A 357 -18.59 0.00 5.51
C GLY A 357 -17.78 -0.88 6.46
N VAL A 358 -17.29 -0.28 7.55
CA VAL A 358 -16.60 -1.00 8.63
C VAL A 358 -17.53 -2.06 9.25
N ASP A 359 -17.05 -3.30 9.31
CA ASP A 359 -17.75 -4.48 9.84
C ASP A 359 -19.07 -4.82 9.10
N GLU A 360 -19.21 -4.40 7.84
CA GLU A 360 -20.38 -4.72 7.03
C GLU A 360 -20.41 -6.22 6.66
N LYS A 361 -21.57 -6.85 6.87
CA LYS A 361 -21.77 -8.30 6.77
C LYS A 361 -22.59 -8.66 5.54
N PHE A 362 -22.07 -9.56 4.71
CA PHE A 362 -22.80 -10.23 3.64
C PHE A 362 -22.99 -11.69 4.03
N SER A 363 -24.22 -12.17 4.02
CA SER A 363 -24.54 -13.49 4.57
C SER A 363 -25.68 -14.17 3.84
N ASP A 364 -25.65 -15.50 3.88
CA ASP A 364 -26.77 -16.34 3.48
C ASP A 364 -26.87 -17.57 4.41
N THR A 365 -27.97 -18.31 4.30
CA THR A 365 -28.27 -19.50 5.09
C THR A 365 -28.17 -20.76 4.24
N TYR A 366 -27.33 -21.67 4.70
CA TYR A 366 -27.05 -22.93 4.05
C TYR A 366 -27.55 -24.11 4.87
N ILE A 367 -27.76 -25.24 4.19
CA ILE A 367 -28.08 -26.51 4.80
C ILE A 367 -27.04 -27.56 4.39
N PRO A 368 -26.79 -28.56 5.25
CA PRO A 368 -25.90 -29.66 4.93
C PRO A 368 -26.38 -30.45 3.69
N PRO A 369 -25.54 -30.65 2.64
CA PRO A 369 -25.90 -31.49 1.49
C PRO A 369 -26.33 -32.92 1.87
N ASP A 370 -25.55 -33.58 2.73
CA ASP A 370 -25.87 -34.88 3.34
C ASP A 370 -26.48 -34.71 4.76
N PRO A 371 -27.68 -35.27 5.04
CA PRO A 371 -28.32 -35.21 6.35
C PRO A 371 -27.49 -35.82 7.50
N LYS A 372 -26.51 -36.70 7.22
CA LYS A 372 -25.68 -37.37 8.23
C LYS A 372 -24.29 -36.74 8.41
N GLN A 373 -23.94 -35.71 7.64
CA GLN A 373 -22.59 -35.11 7.73
C GLN A 373 -22.34 -34.51 9.13
N LYS A 374 -21.13 -34.71 9.67
CA LYS A 374 -20.72 -34.21 10.99
C LYS A 374 -19.92 -32.91 10.94
N SER A 375 -19.55 -32.47 9.74
CA SER A 375 -18.85 -31.23 9.46
C SER A 375 -19.25 -30.70 8.10
N ILE A 376 -19.15 -29.40 7.92
CA ILE A 376 -19.28 -28.75 6.62
C ILE A 376 -18.12 -27.77 6.45
N SER A 377 -17.58 -27.70 5.24
CA SER A 377 -16.58 -26.71 4.85
C SER A 377 -17.23 -25.66 3.94
N PHE A 378 -16.80 -24.42 4.10
CA PHE A 378 -17.15 -23.30 3.24
C PHE A 378 -15.91 -22.82 2.48
N PRO A 379 -15.59 -23.41 1.32
CA PRO A 379 -14.49 -22.95 0.47
C PRO A 379 -14.84 -21.60 -0.14
N ILE A 380 -14.00 -20.60 0.06
CA ILE A 380 -14.23 -19.22 -0.33
C ILE A 380 -13.38 -18.92 -1.56
N TYR A 381 -13.99 -18.25 -2.54
CA TYR A 381 -13.37 -17.93 -3.82
C TYR A 381 -13.49 -16.44 -4.10
N THR A 382 -12.52 -15.94 -4.86
CA THR A 382 -12.46 -14.55 -5.33
C THR A 382 -12.26 -14.50 -6.84
N THR A 383 -12.81 -13.48 -7.50
CA THR A 383 -12.60 -13.22 -8.94
C THR A 383 -12.75 -11.74 -9.26
N THR A 384 -12.14 -11.29 -10.36
CA THR A 384 -12.36 -9.94 -10.91
C THR A 384 -13.64 -9.84 -11.73
N GLU A 385 -14.23 -10.98 -12.12
CA GLU A 385 -15.46 -11.07 -12.90
C GLU A 385 -16.69 -10.70 -12.06
N LEU A 386 -17.61 -9.94 -12.65
CA LEU A 386 -18.85 -9.55 -11.96
C LEU A 386 -19.90 -10.66 -11.93
N ASN A 387 -19.94 -11.50 -12.98
CA ASN A 387 -21.03 -12.43 -13.25
C ASN A 387 -20.61 -13.91 -13.25
N ALA A 388 -19.52 -14.24 -12.54
CA ALA A 388 -19.04 -15.60 -12.47
C ALA A 388 -20.04 -16.55 -11.80
N LYS A 389 -20.19 -17.77 -12.33
CA LYS A 389 -21.21 -18.75 -11.88
C LYS A 389 -20.62 -20.02 -11.28
N PHE A 390 -19.42 -20.39 -11.68
CA PHE A 390 -18.75 -21.62 -11.24
C PHE A 390 -17.33 -21.36 -10.73
N CYS A 391 -16.89 -22.13 -9.74
CA CYS A 391 -15.59 -21.95 -9.08
C CYS A 391 -14.38 -22.35 -9.95
N ASN A 392 -14.62 -22.95 -11.12
CA ASN A 392 -13.58 -23.34 -12.08
C ASN A 392 -13.51 -22.42 -13.31
N GLU A 393 -14.28 -21.33 -13.34
CA GLU A 393 -14.22 -20.36 -14.42
C GLU A 393 -12.85 -19.65 -14.45
N PRO A 394 -12.39 -19.21 -15.64
CA PRO A 394 -11.18 -18.41 -15.75
C PRO A 394 -11.22 -17.19 -14.82
N GLY A 395 -10.14 -16.95 -14.10
CA GLY A 395 -10.03 -15.83 -13.15
C GLY A 395 -10.48 -16.15 -11.71
N MET A 396 -11.10 -17.31 -11.46
CA MET A 396 -11.40 -17.77 -10.10
C MET A 396 -10.13 -18.11 -9.32
N ARG A 397 -10.07 -17.65 -8.07
CA ARG A 397 -8.99 -17.95 -7.12
C ARG A 397 -9.57 -18.46 -5.82
N TYR A 398 -9.13 -19.63 -5.39
CA TYR A 398 -9.39 -20.13 -4.04
C TYR A 398 -8.74 -19.19 -3.02
N HIS A 399 -9.50 -18.80 -2.01
CA HIS A 399 -9.11 -17.82 -1.01
C HIS A 399 -8.81 -18.46 0.35
N GLY A 400 -9.52 -19.53 0.70
CA GLY A 400 -9.42 -20.22 1.98
C GLY A 400 -10.72 -20.94 2.29
N GLU A 401 -10.83 -21.59 3.45
CA GLU A 401 -12.06 -22.24 3.87
C GLU A 401 -12.35 -22.06 5.35
N LEU A 402 -13.65 -22.05 5.70
CA LEU A 402 -14.11 -22.15 7.07
C LEU A 402 -14.77 -23.51 7.28
N GLN A 403 -14.18 -24.34 8.13
CA GLN A 403 -14.75 -25.63 8.52
C GLN A 403 -15.49 -25.52 9.86
N ILE A 404 -16.71 -26.05 9.93
CA ILE A 404 -17.48 -26.11 11.17
C ILE A 404 -17.94 -27.53 11.50
N LYS A 405 -18.11 -27.80 12.79
CA LYS A 405 -18.68 -29.06 13.30
C LYS A 405 -20.21 -28.96 13.39
N LEU A 406 -20.88 -30.01 12.94
CA LEU A 406 -22.33 -30.20 12.94
C LEU A 406 -22.71 -31.47 13.73
N PRO A 407 -22.59 -31.47 15.07
CA PRO A 407 -22.77 -32.67 15.88
C PRO A 407 -24.22 -33.22 15.88
N ASP A 408 -25.21 -32.35 15.66
CA ASP A 408 -26.65 -32.66 15.78
C ASP A 408 -27.23 -33.43 14.56
N VAL A 409 -26.58 -34.51 14.14
CA VAL A 409 -26.94 -35.29 12.93
C VAL A 409 -28.40 -35.77 12.90
N HIS A 410 -29.04 -35.92 14.07
CA HIS A 410 -30.46 -36.28 14.20
C HIS A 410 -31.41 -35.25 13.57
N LEU A 411 -30.97 -33.99 13.42
CA LEU A 411 -31.75 -32.92 12.79
C LEU A 411 -31.67 -32.95 11.24
N GLY A 412 -30.89 -33.86 10.65
CA GLY A 412 -30.86 -34.07 9.19
C GLY A 412 -30.54 -32.80 8.39
N LYS A 413 -31.40 -32.42 7.45
CA LYS A 413 -31.27 -31.19 6.64
C LYS A 413 -31.82 -29.93 7.33
N SER A 414 -32.46 -30.05 8.50
CA SER A 414 -33.04 -28.91 9.24
C SER A 414 -31.99 -28.08 9.99
N ARG A 415 -30.72 -28.49 9.93
CA ARG A 415 -29.57 -27.75 10.49
C ARG A 415 -29.25 -26.57 9.59
N LYS A 416 -29.71 -25.38 9.98
CA LYS A 416 -29.45 -24.14 9.23
C LYS A 416 -28.14 -23.53 9.71
N ILE A 417 -27.29 -23.13 8.76
CA ILE A 417 -26.02 -22.48 9.02
C ILE A 417 -26.04 -21.13 8.34
N GLU A 418 -25.98 -20.06 9.12
CA GLU A 418 -25.75 -18.73 8.58
C GLU A 418 -24.25 -18.56 8.35
N PHE A 419 -23.82 -18.49 7.10
CA PHE A 419 -22.45 -18.16 6.74
C PHE A 419 -22.38 -16.69 6.34
N SER A 420 -21.28 -16.03 6.69
CA SER A 420 -21.09 -14.62 6.43
C SER A 420 -19.65 -14.23 6.19
N LEU A 421 -19.47 -13.30 5.27
CA LEU A 421 -18.24 -12.56 5.06
C LEU A 421 -18.42 -11.16 5.62
N ILE A 422 -17.49 -10.75 6.47
CA ILE A 422 -17.49 -9.44 7.12
C ILE A 422 -16.31 -8.65 6.56
N PHE A 423 -16.64 -7.47 6.02
CA PHE A 423 -15.69 -6.58 5.36
C PHE A 423 -15.53 -5.29 6.17
N GLY A 424 -14.74 -4.37 5.62
CA GLY A 424 -14.63 -3.02 6.15
C GLY A 424 -13.38 -2.78 6.98
N LYS A 425 -12.73 -3.83 7.48
CA LYS A 425 -11.28 -3.83 7.77
C LYS A 425 -10.50 -4.33 6.55
N LEU A 426 -9.17 -4.26 6.58
CA LEU A 426 -8.36 -4.79 5.48
C LEU A 426 -8.31 -6.31 5.41
N GLU A 427 -8.55 -6.99 6.52
CA GLU A 427 -8.59 -8.45 6.57
C GLU A 427 -10.04 -8.93 6.46
N LEU A 428 -10.26 -9.90 5.57
CA LEU A 428 -11.57 -10.56 5.43
C LEU A 428 -11.80 -11.48 6.62
N VAL A 429 -12.99 -11.38 7.23
CA VAL A 429 -13.39 -12.29 8.31
C VAL A 429 -14.55 -13.16 7.82
N ALA A 430 -14.40 -14.47 7.92
CA ALA A 430 -15.50 -15.40 7.69
C ALA A 430 -16.06 -15.89 9.02
N LYS A 431 -17.38 -15.83 9.16
CA LYS A 431 -18.11 -16.38 10.31
C LYS A 431 -19.19 -17.31 9.85
N ALA A 432 -19.38 -18.40 10.59
CA ALA A 432 -20.49 -19.32 10.43
C ALA A 432 -21.18 -19.53 11.77
N ARG A 433 -22.50 -19.39 11.79
CA ARG A 433 -23.34 -19.58 12.98
C ARG A 433 -24.32 -20.71 12.72
N ASN A 434 -24.30 -21.72 13.59
CA ASN A 434 -25.36 -22.71 13.63
C ASN A 434 -26.61 -22.05 14.19
N VAL A 435 -27.63 -21.88 13.35
CA VAL A 435 -28.85 -21.13 13.69
C VAL A 435 -29.66 -21.84 14.77
N ASN A 436 -29.60 -23.19 14.81
CA ASN A 436 -30.35 -23.99 15.78
C ASN A 436 -29.73 -23.91 17.19
N THR A 437 -28.41 -23.89 17.30
CA THR A 437 -27.70 -23.91 18.60
C THR A 437 -27.17 -22.54 19.04
N GLY A 438 -27.15 -21.56 18.14
CA GLY A 438 -26.53 -20.25 18.35
C GLY A 438 -25.00 -20.28 18.34
N LYS A 439 -24.37 -21.47 18.27
CA LYS A 439 -22.92 -21.61 18.29
C LYS A 439 -22.29 -20.97 17.06
N SER A 440 -21.31 -20.11 17.29
CA SER A 440 -20.59 -19.38 16.24
C SER A 440 -19.16 -19.89 16.11
N TYR A 441 -18.68 -19.90 14.88
CA TYR A 441 -17.33 -20.21 14.47
C TYR A 441 -16.84 -19.04 13.62
N GLU A 442 -15.61 -18.60 13.83
CA GLU A 442 -14.99 -17.56 13.03
C GLU A 442 -13.59 -17.97 12.65
N THR A 443 -13.15 -17.53 11.48
CA THR A 443 -11.76 -17.57 11.07
C THR A 443 -11.40 -16.24 10.45
N ILE A 444 -10.21 -15.77 10.79
CA ILE A 444 -9.47 -14.77 10.02
C ILE A 444 -8.53 -15.63 9.20
N PHE A 445 -8.66 -15.60 7.88
CA PHE A 445 -8.06 -16.60 7.01
C PHE A 445 -6.59 -16.88 7.33
N GLU A 446 -6.37 -18.02 8.00
CA GLU A 446 -5.10 -18.71 7.99
C GLU A 446 -5.01 -19.39 6.63
N LEU A 447 -4.06 -18.94 5.81
CA LEU A 447 -3.76 -19.61 4.55
C LEU A 447 -2.93 -20.84 4.89
N ASP A 448 -3.61 -21.97 5.11
CA ASP A 448 -2.98 -23.28 5.17
C ASP A 448 -2.32 -23.57 3.81
N PHE A 449 -1.02 -23.88 3.85
CA PHE A 449 -0.20 -24.33 2.72
C PHE A 449 0.14 -25.80 2.86
#